data_AF-A0A2V9XNY9-F1
#
_entry.id   AF-A0A2V9XNY9-F1
#
_cell.length_a   1.000
_cell.length_b   1.000
_cell.length_c   1.000
_cell.angle_alpha   90.00
_cell.angle_beta   90.00
_cell.angle_gamma   90.00
#
_symmetry.space_group_name_H-M   'P 1'
#
loop_
_entity.id
_entity.type
_entity.pdbx_description
1 polymer ?
#
loop_
_entity_poly.entity_id
_entity_poly.type
_entity_poly.pdbx_seq_one_letter_code
_entity_poly.pdbx_strand_id
1 'polypeptide(L)' 'MGTVGTVKRLMLCEEKGRLLDAYVTATDHQAEAVKSLSAAAAQDNRTAFKEALAHAEDARQDAEQAILALHQHSETHGC' A
#
# COMPACT_ATOMS: atom_id res chain seq x y z
N MET A 1 1.40 35.17 15.16
CA MET A 1 0.52 34.03 14.79
C MET A 1 1.21 33.15 13.72
N GLY A 2 2.43 32.66 13.95
CA GLY A 2 3.24 31.97 12.91
C GLY A 2 3.55 30.49 13.18
N THR A 3 3.14 29.94 14.32
CA THR A 3 3.50 28.58 14.74
C THR A 3 2.45 27.53 14.35
N VAL A 4 1.17 27.92 14.29
CA VAL A 4 0.06 26.99 14.02
C VAL A 4 0.10 26.44 12.58
N GLY A 5 0.48 27.26 11.60
CA GLY A 5 0.60 26.84 10.20
C GLY A 5 1.76 25.87 9.96
N THR A 6 2.90 26.08 10.63
CA THR A 6 4.11 25.26 10.48
C THR A 6 3.96 23.90 11.14
N VAL A 7 3.33 23.83 12.33
CA VAL A 7 3.03 22.56 13.01
C VAL A 7 2.03 21.73 12.23
N LYS A 8 0.98 22.36 11.67
CA LYS A 8 0.00 21.67 10.83
C LYS A 8 0.64 21.12 9.55
N ARG A 9 1.55 21.87 8.93
CA ARG A 9 2.31 21.39 7.75
C ARG A 9 3.27 20.25 8.07
N LEU A 10 3.96 20.29 9.22
CA LEU A 10 4.82 19.21 9.69
C LEU A 10 4.03 17.91 9.93
N MET A 11 2.87 18.00 10.59
CA MET A 11 2.00 16.83 10.81
C MET A 11 1.49 16.21 9.50
N LEU A 12 1.16 17.03 8.49
CA LEU A 12 0.75 16.56 7.16
C LEU A 12 1.91 15.86 6.42
N CYS A 13 3.14 16.36 6.57
CA CYS A 13 4.33 15.70 6.00
C CYS A 13 4.63 14.36 6.69
N GLU A 14 4.43 14.24 8.00
CA GLU A 14 4.57 12.98 8.73
C GLU A 14 3.48 11.98 8.33
N GLU A 15 2.24 12.43 8.15
CA GLU A 15 1.14 11.59 7.65
C GLU A 15 1.42 11.09 6.23
N LYS A 16 1.88 11.96 5.33
CA LYS A 16 2.35 11.59 3.99
C LYS A 16 3.49 10.56 4.04
N GLY A 17 4.44 10.73 4.96
CA GLY A 17 5.52 9.75 5.19
C GLY A 17 4.98 8.38 5.59
N ARG A 18 4.04 8.34 6.53
CA ARG A 18 3.38 7.08 6.95
C ARG A 18 2.58 6.43 5.83
N LEU A 19 1.89 7.21 5.00
CA LEU A 19 1.15 6.69 3.85
C LEU A 19 2.09 6.10 2.79
N LEU A 20 3.23 6.74 2.54
CA LEU A 20 4.25 6.21 1.63
C LEU A 20 4.89 4.92 2.16
N ASP A 21 5.22 4.85 3.45
CA ASP A 21 5.74 3.63 4.08
C ASP A 21 4.73 2.47 3.99
N ALA A 22 3.45 2.75 4.25
CA ALA A 22 2.38 1.77 4.11
C ALA A 22 2.26 1.27 2.67
N TYR A 23 2.34 2.17 1.69
CA TYR A 23 2.33 1.82 0.28
C TYR A 23 3.53 0.95 -0.12
N VAL A 24 4.76 1.32 0.28
CA VAL A 24 5.96 0.52 0.01
C VAL A 24 5.83 -0.87 0.62
N THR A 25 5.39 -0.97 1.88
CA THR A 25 5.19 -2.25 2.57
C THR A 25 4.16 -3.13 1.85
N ALA A 26 3.03 -2.55 1.43
CA ALA A 26 2.01 -3.28 0.68
C ALA A 26 2.53 -3.78 -0.67
N THR A 27 3.33 -2.98 -1.36
CA THR A 27 3.91 -3.33 -2.67
C THR A 27 4.95 -4.45 -2.54
N ASP A 28 5.77 -4.43 -1.48
CA ASP A 28 6.72 -5.50 -1.18
C ASP A 28 6.01 -6.82 -0.83
N HIS A 29 4.94 -6.76 -0.02
CA HIS A 29 4.11 -7.93 0.25
C HIS A 29 3.47 -8.50 -1.01
N GLN A 30 2.98 -7.64 -1.91
CA GLN A 30 2.43 -8.06 -3.19
C GLN A 30 3.48 -8.78 -4.04
N ALA A 31 4.72 -8.27 -4.08
CA ALA A 31 5.82 -8.89 -4.82
C ALA A 31 6.16 -10.29 -4.29
N GLU A 32 6.25 -10.46 -2.96
CA GLU A 32 6.51 -11.76 -2.34
C GLU A 32 5.34 -12.74 -2.51
N ALA A 33 4.09 -12.25 -2.48
CA ALA A 33 2.92 -13.07 -2.78
C ALA A 33 2.95 -13.59 -4.23
N VAL A 34 3.25 -12.73 -5.22
CA VAL A 34 3.38 -13.12 -6.63
C VAL A 34 4.51 -14.13 -6.84
N LYS A 35 5.64 -13.96 -6.15
CA LYS A 35 6.77 -14.91 -6.20
C LYS A 35 6.39 -16.27 -5.63
N SER A 36 5.67 -16.30 -4.51
CA SER A 36 5.15 -17.53 -3.90
C SER A 36 4.14 -18.22 -4.82
N LEU A 37 3.28 -17.44 -5.48
CA LEU A 37 2.30 -17.91 -6.46
C LEU A 37 2.98 -18.54 -7.68
N SER A 38 4.04 -17.92 -8.18
CA SER A 38 4.86 -18.46 -9.27
C SER A 38 5.53 -19.78 -8.88
N ALA A 39 6.05 -19.89 -7.65
CA ALA A 39 6.61 -21.13 -7.14
C ALA A 39 5.56 -22.24 -6.97
N ALA A 40 4.37 -21.91 -6.47
CA ALA A 40 3.26 -22.85 -6.32
C ALA A 40 2.71 -23.32 -7.68
N ALA A 41 2.62 -22.42 -8.67
CA ALA A 41 2.26 -22.74 -10.05
C ALA A 41 3.27 -23.70 -10.68
N ALA A 42 4.57 -23.52 -10.43
CA ALA A 42 5.63 -24.40 -10.91
C ALA A 42 5.59 -25.81 -10.29
N GLN A 43 4.93 -25.98 -9.14
CA GLN A 43 4.75 -27.26 -8.45
C GLN A 43 3.39 -27.92 -8.71
N ASP A 44 2.56 -27.34 -9.58
CA ASP A 44 1.18 -27.81 -9.89
C ASP A 44 0.29 -27.99 -8.65
N ASN A 45 0.59 -27.24 -7.57
CA ASN A 45 -0.17 -27.27 -6.32
C ASN A 45 -1.36 -26.31 -6.41
N ARG A 46 -2.47 -26.82 -6.96
CA ARG A 46 -3.69 -26.05 -7.24
C ARG A 46 -4.30 -25.35 -6.01
N THR A 47 -4.11 -25.88 -4.81
CA THR A 47 -4.62 -25.26 -3.57
C THR A 47 -3.74 -24.07 -3.18
N ALA A 48 -2.41 -24.26 -3.13
CA ALA A 48 -1.47 -23.19 -2.83
C ALA A 48 -1.52 -22.06 -3.88
N PHE A 49 -1.77 -22.40 -5.15
CA PHE A 49 -1.96 -21.42 -6.22
C PHE A 49 -3.20 -20.54 -5.98
N LYS A 50 -4.33 -21.14 -5.57
CA LYS A 50 -5.57 -20.40 -5.28
C LYS A 50 -5.43 -19.49 -4.06
N GLU A 51 -4.78 -19.97 -3.00
CA GLU A 51 -4.52 -19.18 -1.79
C GLU A 51 -3.62 -17.98 -2.11
N ALA A 52 -2.53 -18.21 -2.85
CA ALA A 52 -1.65 -17.14 -3.28
C ALA A 52 -2.39 -16.14 -4.20
N LEU A 53 -3.29 -16.59 -5.08
CA LEU A 53 -4.10 -15.71 -5.94
C LEU A 53 -5.00 -14.80 -5.11
N ALA A 54 -5.68 -15.34 -4.11
CA ALA A 54 -6.49 -14.54 -3.19
C ALA A 54 -5.65 -13.48 -2.47
N HIS A 55 -4.47 -13.84 -1.96
CA HIS A 55 -3.56 -12.89 -1.32
C HIS A 55 -3.06 -11.80 -2.28
N ALA A 56 -2.81 -12.14 -3.54
CA ALA A 56 -2.41 -11.15 -4.54
C ALA A 56 -3.56 -10.18 -4.89
N GLU A 57 -4.80 -10.66 -4.91
CA GLU A 57 -5.99 -9.83 -5.12
C GLU A 57 -6.27 -8.89 -3.93
N ASP A 58 -6.15 -9.38 -2.70
CA ASP A 58 -6.28 -8.57 -1.48
C ASP A 58 -5.22 -7.46 -1.45
N ALA A 59 -3.94 -7.81 -1.69
CA ALA A 59 -2.85 -6.83 -1.72
C ALA A 59 -3.05 -5.76 -2.81
N ARG A 60 -3.62 -6.13 -3.97
CA ARG A 60 -3.98 -5.16 -5.02
C ARG A 60 -5.06 -4.21 -4.53
N GLN A 61 -6.10 -4.69 -3.85
CA GLN A 61 -7.17 -3.84 -3.32
C GLN A 61 -6.64 -2.89 -2.25
N ASP A 62 -5.78 -3.36 -1.36
CA ASP A 62 -5.14 -2.53 -0.34
C ASP A 62 -4.30 -1.41 -0.98
N ALA A 63 -3.53 -1.72 -2.03
CA ALA A 63 -2.77 -0.72 -2.77
C ALA A 63 -3.69 0.32 -3.46
N GLU A 64 -4.81 -0.11 -4.05
CA GLU A 64 -5.80 0.78 -4.65
C GLU A 64 -6.44 1.72 -3.62
N GLN A 65 -6.77 1.20 -2.44
CA GLN A 65 -7.30 2.00 -1.33
C GLN A 65 -6.26 2.99 -0.80
N ALA A 66 -5.00 2.58 -0.65
CA ALA A 66 -3.91 3.44 -0.22
C ALA A 66 -3.67 4.60 -1.21
N ILE A 67 -3.72 4.33 -2.52
CA ILE A 67 -3.61 5.35 -3.56
C ILE A 67 -4.78 6.35 -3.49
N LEU A 68 -6.01 5.86 -3.32
CA LEU A 68 -7.18 6.73 -3.17
C LEU A 68 -7.09 7.61 -1.93
N ALA A 69 -6.68 7.04 -0.79
CA ALA A 69 -6.49 7.79 0.45
C ALA A 69 -5.41 8.86 0.30
N LEU A 70 -4.29 8.54 -0.35
CA LEU A 70 -3.22 9.50 -0.63
C LEU A 70 -3.70 10.62 -1.56
N HIS A 71 -4.46 10.28 -2.61
CA HIS A 71 -5.01 11.27 -3.53
C HIS A 71 -5.96 12.22 -2.82
N GLN A 72 -6.91 11.70 -2.04
CA GLN A 72 -7.84 12.51 -1.25
C GLN A 72 -7.12 13.40 -0.23
N HIS A 73 -6.07 12.89 0.41
CA HIS A 73 -5.25 13.66 1.33
C HIS A 73 -4.56 14.83 0.60
N SER A 74 -3.94 14.58 -0.56
CA SER A 74 -3.30 15.62 -1.36
C SER A 74 -4.28 16.65 -1.90
N GLU A 75 -5.49 16.26 -2.34
CA GLU A 75 -6.54 17.20 -2.75
C GLU A 75 -7.05 18.07 -1.59
N THR A 76 -7.21 17.47 -0.40
CA THR A 76 -7.76 18.16 0.78
C THR A 76 -6.75 19.11 1.42
N HIS A 77 -5.46 18.75 1.38
CA HIS A 77 -4.42 19.43 2.14
C HIS A 77 -3.37 20.15 1.28
N GLY A 78 -3.34 19.92 -0.03
CA GLY A 78 -2.47 20.61 -0.99
C GLY A 78 -0.99 20.27 -0.83
N CYS A 79 -0.67 19.07 -0.36
CA CYS A 79 0.70 18.60 -0.09
C CYS A 79 1.03 17.26 -0.76
#